data_AF-A0A5K7TWM2-F1
#
_entry.id   AF-A0A5K7TWM2-F1
#
_cell.length_a   1.000
_cell.length_b   1.000
_cell.length_c   1.000
_cell.angle_alpha   90.00
_cell.angle_beta   90.00
_cell.angle_gamma   90.00
#
_symmetry.space_group_name_H-M   'P 1'
#
loop_
_entity.id
_entity.type
_entity.pdbx_description
1 polymer ?
#
loop_
_entity_poly.entity_id
_entity_poly.type
_entity_poly.pdbx_seq_one_letter_code
_entity_poly.pdbx_strand_id
1 'polypeptide(L)' 'MQEKEVTLRMNVENLTDKHYWASANGGYLTQGDPRLVKFSGTIDL' A
#
# COMPACT_ATOMS: atom_id res chain seq x y z
N MET A 1 -32.48 -13.57 9.39
CA MET A 1 -31.69 -12.76 8.45
C MET A 1 -30.24 -13.15 8.66
N GLN A 2 -29.47 -13.45 7.61
CA GLN A 2 -28.05 -13.77 7.74
C GLN A 2 -27.25 -12.48 7.85
N GLU A 3 -26.53 -12.30 8.95
CA GLU A 3 -25.53 -11.25 9.07
C GLU A 3 -24.33 -11.64 8.21
N LYS A 4 -23.91 -10.73 7.32
CA LYS A 4 -22.69 -10.89 6.52
C LYS A 4 -21.62 -10.01 7.13
N GLU A 5 -20.46 -10.59 7.36
CA GLU A 5 -19.31 -9.82 7.83
C GLU A 5 -18.71 -9.07 6.64
N VAL A 6 -18.57 -7.76 6.79
CA VAL A 6 -17.95 -6.89 5.79
C VAL A 6 -16.73 -6.26 6.42
N THR A 7 -15.56 -6.56 5.86
CA THR A 7 -14.30 -5.95 6.27
C THR A 7 -13.88 -4.91 5.25
N LEU A 8 -13.71 -3.66 5.68
CA LEU A 8 -13.09 -2.59 4.87
C LEU A 8 -11.70 -2.30 5.41
N ARG A 9 -10.74 -2.10 4.49
CA ARG A 9 -9.34 -1.79 4.83
C ARG A 9 -8.81 -0.67 3.95
N MET A 10 -8.14 0.28 4.58
CA MET A 10 -7.39 1.34 3.92
C MET A 10 -5.94 1.28 4.39
N ASN A 11 -4.98 1.39 3.46
CA ASN A 11 -3.56 1.48 3.77
C ASN A 11 -2.96 2.68 3.03
N VAL A 12 -1.98 3.33 3.65
CA VAL A 12 -1.18 4.37 3.01
C VAL A 12 0.28 3.99 3.12
N GLU A 13 0.94 3.82 1.98
CA GLU A 13 2.37 3.59 1.86
C GLU A 13 3.07 4.92 1.56
N ASN A 14 4.27 5.08 2.09
CA ASN A 14 5.03 6.34 2.03
C ASN A 14 4.19 7.56 2.48
N LEU A 15 3.65 7.50 3.70
CA LEU A 15 2.73 8.50 4.26
C LEU A 15 3.27 9.94 4.21
N THR A 16 4.58 10.13 4.27
CA THR A 16 5.23 11.45 4.24
C THR A 16 5.64 11.90 2.84
N ASP A 17 5.36 11.10 1.80
CA ASP A 17 5.83 11.34 0.40
C ASP A 17 7.33 11.59 0.30
N LYS A 18 8.10 10.82 1.07
CA LYS A 18 9.55 10.94 1.04
C LYS A 18 10.05 10.39 -0.29
N HIS A 19 10.95 11.13 -0.91
CA HIS A 19 11.72 10.66 -2.04
C HIS A 19 12.96 9.94 -1.53
N TYR A 20 13.15 8.68 -1.90
CA TYR A 20 14.25 7.85 -1.43
C TYR A 20 14.68 6.83 -2.49
N TRP A 21 15.87 6.24 -2.29
CA TRP A 21 16.38 5.13 -3.10
C TRP A 21 16.04 3.81 -2.42
N ALA A 22 15.31 2.94 -3.11
CA ALA A 22 14.90 1.63 -2.61
C ALA A 22 16.05 0.61 -2.60
N SER A 23 16.99 0.74 -3.53
CA SER A 23 18.20 -0.10 -3.57
C SER A 23 19.34 0.59 -4.31
N ALA A 24 20.56 0.12 -4.07
CA ALA A 24 21.77 0.55 -4.76
C ALA A 24 22.53 -0.70 -5.23
N ASN A 25 22.28 -1.14 -6.47
CA ASN A 25 22.81 -2.38 -7.02
C ASN A 25 23.56 -2.12 -8.33
N GLY A 26 24.75 -2.71 -8.47
CA GLY A 26 25.52 -2.66 -9.73
C GLY A 26 25.92 -1.25 -10.20
N GLY A 27 26.00 -0.28 -9.28
CA GLY A 27 26.31 1.13 -9.60
C GLY A 27 25.08 1.98 -9.95
N TYR A 28 23.87 1.41 -9.92
CA TYR A 28 22.62 2.13 -10.17
C TYR A 28 21.76 2.20 -8.91
N LEU A 29 20.97 3.26 -8.84
CA LEU A 29 19.99 3.45 -7.77
C LEU A 29 18.59 3.19 -8.31
N THR A 30 17.82 2.40 -7.57
CA THR A 30 16.40 2.16 -7.88
C THR A 30 15.56 3.15 -7.10
N GLN A 31 14.78 3.96 -7.79
CA GLN A 31 13.89 4.92 -7.14
C GLN A 31 12.80 4.19 -6.34
N GLY A 32 12.55 4.64 -5.11
CA GLY A 32 11.47 4.12 -4.28
C GLY A 32 10.09 4.60 -4.73
N ASP A 33 9.05 3.89 -4.31
CA ASP A 33 7.69 4.20 -4.70
C ASP A 33 7.20 5.53 -4.09
N PRO A 34 6.42 6.33 -4.85
CA PRO A 34 5.79 7.54 -4.32
C PRO A 34 4.69 7.19 -3.31
N ARG A 35 4.08 8.21 -2.67
CA ARG A 35 2.92 7.98 -1.81
C ARG A 35 1.82 7.21 -2.53
N LEU A 36 1.34 6.14 -1.90
CA LEU A 36 0.33 5.28 -2.49
C LEU A 36 -0.76 4.93 -1.48
N VAL A 37 -2.01 5.06 -1.91
CA VAL A 37 -3.20 4.79 -1.09
C VAL A 37 -3.89 3.55 -1.63
N LYS A 38 -4.07 2.53 -0.78
CA LYS A 38 -4.75 1.27 -1.11
C LYS A 38 -6.06 1.19 -0.35
N PHE A 39 -7.12 0.79 -1.04
CA PHE A 39 -8.42 0.52 -0.44
C PHE A 39 -8.90 -0.86 -0.89
N SER A 40 -9.41 -1.65 0.05
CA SER A 40 -9.92 -3.01 -0.22
C SER A 40 -11.11 -3.33 0.68
N GLY A 41 -12.05 -4.12 0.18
CA GLY A 41 -13.16 -4.66 0.96
C GLY A 41 -13.33 -6.15 0.72
N THR A 42 -13.70 -6.88 1.77
CA THR A 42 -14.04 -8.31 1.72
C THR A 42 -15.43 -8.51 2.31
N ILE A 43 -16.23 -9.38 1.70
CA ILE A 43 -17.53 -9.81 2.19
C ILE A 43 -17.44 -11.30 2.46
N ASP A 44 -17.69 -11.72 3.69
CA ASP A 44 -17.77 -13.11 4.06
C ASP A 44 -19.23 -13.57 3.88
N LEU A 45 -19.44 -14.54 2.98
CA LEU A 45 -20.76 -14.91 2.46
C LEU A 45 -21.48 -15.95 3.31
#